data_AF-A0A1G6KPZ5-F1
#
_entry.id   AF-A0A1G6KPZ5-F1
#
_cell.length_a   1.000
_cell.length_b   1.000
_cell.length_c   1.000
_cell.angle_alpha   90.00
_cell.angle_beta   90.00
_cell.angle_gamma   90.00
#
_symmetry.space_group_name_H-M   'P 1'
#
loop_
_entity.id
_entity.type
_entity.pdbx_description
1 polymer ?
#
loop_
_entity_poly.entity_id
_entity_poly.type
_entity_poly.pdbx_seq_one_letter_code
_entity_poly.pdbx_strand_id
1 'polypeptide(L)'
;MTCKGCLETVHYTKEEVHALVEEQLLFEENLVDEATYQNRLDECEKCPHLQYETTCGFCGCFVAFRAKLADKECPSPENKRWYKKKGVT
;
A
#
# COMPACT_ATOMS: atom_id res chain seq x y z
N MET A 1 8.09 4.33 -32.42
CA MET A 1 7.13 5.30 -31.86
C MET A 1 7.53 5.53 -30.42
N THR A 2 7.82 6.76 -30.00
CA THR A 2 8.27 7.04 -28.64
C THR A 2 7.04 7.38 -27.78
N CYS A 3 6.69 6.49 -26.85
CA CYS A 3 5.61 6.75 -25.89
C CYS A 3 6.07 7.81 -24.88
N LYS A 4 5.24 8.81 -24.57
CA LYS A 4 5.55 9.80 -23.53
C LYS A 4 5.87 9.14 -22.19
N GLY A 5 5.17 8.04 -21.85
CA GLY A 5 5.43 7.26 -20.64
C GLY A 5 6.79 6.56 -20.59
N CYS A 6 7.48 6.34 -21.72
CA CYS A 6 8.84 5.81 -21.71
C CYS A 6 9.90 6.88 -21.42
N LEU A 7 9.52 8.17 -21.45
CA LEU A 7 10.41 9.31 -21.23
C LEU A 7 10.18 10.00 -19.89
N GLU A 8 9.13 9.61 -19.16
CA GLU A 8 8.71 10.24 -17.92
C GLU A 8 9.10 9.35 -16.74
N THR A 9 9.89 9.89 -15.80
CA THR A 9 10.18 9.22 -14.54
C THR A 9 9.06 9.52 -13.56
N VAL A 10 8.08 8.62 -13.46
CA VAL A 10 6.92 8.72 -12.55
C VAL A 10 7.28 8.14 -11.18
N HIS A 11 8.41 8.57 -10.62
CA HIS A 11 8.88 8.11 -9.31
C HIS A 11 8.68 9.22 -8.29
N TYR A 12 7.81 8.97 -7.32
CA TYR A 12 7.63 9.83 -6.16
C TYR A 12 8.66 9.49 -5.10
N THR A 13 9.11 10.49 -4.35
CA THR A 13 9.87 10.24 -3.12
C THR A 13 8.99 9.60 -2.05
N LYS A 14 9.59 8.99 -1.04
CA LYS A 14 8.85 8.40 0.08
C LYS A 14 7.97 9.44 0.79
N GLU A 15 8.46 10.67 0.91
CA GLU A 15 7.77 11.80 1.52
C GLU A 15 6.58 12.27 0.68
N GLU A 16 6.74 12.34 -0.65
CA GLU A 16 5.66 12.66 -1.57
C GLU A 16 4.57 11.57 -1.54
N VAL A 17 4.97 10.30 -1.54
CA VAL A 17 4.03 9.18 -1.36
C VAL A 17 3.28 9.33 -0.03
N HIS A 18 3.96 9.65 1.07
CA HIS A 18 3.32 9.82 2.36
C HIS A 18 2.23 10.89 2.32
N ALA A 19 2.54 12.08 1.78
CA ALA A 19 1.57 13.16 1.67
C ALA A 19 0.35 12.79 0.81
N LEU A 20 0.56 12.11 -0.32
CA LEU A 20 -0.53 11.61 -1.18
C LEU A 20 -1.40 10.58 -0.47
N VAL A 21 -0.77 9.68 0.30
CA VAL A 21 -1.48 8.66 1.07
C VAL A 21 -2.31 9.30 2.18
N GLU A 22 -1.76 10.26 2.92
CA GLU A 22 -2.50 10.99 3.97
C GLU A 22 -3.72 11.71 3.39
N GLU A 23 -3.57 12.43 2.28
CA GLU A 23 -4.69 13.10 1.60
C GLU A 23 -5.77 12.08 1.18
N GLN A 24 -5.36 10.97 0.57
CA GLN A 24 -6.31 9.96 0.10
C GLN A 24 -7.07 9.27 1.25
N LEU A 25 -6.42 9.05 2.39
CA LEU A 25 -7.03 8.43 3.57
C LEU A 25 -8.10 9.32 4.23
N LEU A 26 -8.11 10.63 3.96
CA LEU A 26 -9.18 11.53 4.44
C LEU A 26 -10.56 11.16 3.86
N PHE A 27 -10.59 10.44 2.74
CA PHE A 27 -11.82 10.02 2.08
C PHE A 27 -12.27 8.60 2.49
N GLU A 28 -11.53 7.94 3.37
CA GLU A 28 -11.76 6.54 3.74
C GLU A 28 -12.36 6.44 5.15
N GLU A 29 -13.51 5.78 5.26
CA GLU A 29 -14.23 5.67 6.54
C GLU A 29 -13.83 4.43 7.35
N ASN A 30 -13.28 3.41 6.69
CA ASN A 30 -13.02 2.10 7.30
C ASN A 30 -11.53 1.78 7.37
N LEU A 31 -10.88 2.41 8.35
CA LEU A 31 -9.45 2.28 8.60
C LEU A 31 -9.16 1.34 9.79
N VAL A 32 -8.05 0.61 9.70
CA VAL A 32 -7.55 -0.17 10.84
C VAL A 32 -6.87 0.72 11.88
N ASP A 33 -6.81 0.22 13.11
CA ASP A 33 -6.07 0.85 14.19
C ASP A 33 -4.56 0.89 13.90
N GLU A 34 -3.84 1.72 14.66
CA GLU A 34 -2.41 1.96 14.44
C GLU A 34 -1.54 0.70 14.62
N ALA A 35 -1.87 -0.16 15.58
CA ALA A 35 -1.11 -1.38 15.80
C ALA A 35 -1.26 -2.36 14.63
N THR A 36 -2.49 -2.53 14.12
CA THR A 36 -2.74 -3.33 12.91
C THR A 36 -2.03 -2.73 11.69
N TYR A 37 -2.06 -1.40 11.55
CA TYR A 37 -1.42 -0.71 10.45
C TYR A 37 0.10 -0.92 10.45
N GLN A 38 0.76 -0.68 11.58
CA GLN A 38 2.21 -0.85 11.70
C GLN A 38 2.61 -2.31 11.43
N ASN A 39 1.87 -3.28 11.97
CA ASN A 39 2.14 -4.70 11.70
C ASN A 39 2.09 -5.02 10.20
N ARG A 40 1.07 -4.50 9.48
CA ARG A 40 0.93 -4.70 8.04
C ARG A 40 2.06 -4.03 7.25
N LEU A 41 2.54 -2.87 7.69
CA LEU A 41 3.69 -2.18 7.09
C LEU A 41 4.98 -2.99 7.27
N ASP A 42 5.26 -3.44 8.50
CA ASP A 42 6.44 -4.27 8.80
C ASP A 42 6.49 -5.53 7.92
N GLU A 43 5.33 -6.13 7.64
CA GLU A 43 5.23 -7.27 6.73
C GLU A 43 5.44 -6.90 5.26
N CYS A 44 5.05 -5.69 4.85
CA CYS A 44 5.34 -5.17 3.51
C CYS A 44 6.83 -4.83 3.35
N GLU A 45 7.49 -4.29 4.37
CA GLU A 45 8.93 -3.98 4.34
C GLU A 45 9.80 -5.23 4.15
N LYS A 46 9.36 -6.38 4.67
CA LYS A 46 10.03 -7.69 4.47
C LYS A 46 9.64 -8.37 3.16
N CYS A 47 8.79 -7.76 2.34
CA CYS A 47 8.29 -8.38 1.12
C CYS A 47 9.31 -8.24 -0.03
N PRO A 48 9.77 -9.34 -0.65
CA PRO A 48 10.73 -9.27 -1.76
C PRO A 48 10.16 -8.61 -3.02
N HIS A 49 8.84 -8.40 -3.08
CA HIS A 49 8.15 -7.72 -4.16
C HIS A 49 7.83 -6.25 -3.86
N LEU A 50 8.29 -5.70 -2.73
CA LEU A 50 8.17 -4.26 -2.47
C LEU A 50 9.04 -3.50 -3.48
N GLN A 51 8.45 -2.54 -4.18
CA GLN A 51 9.11 -1.70 -5.18
C GLN A 51 9.22 -0.28 -4.63
N TYR A 52 10.37 0.37 -4.86
CA TYR A 52 10.60 1.76 -4.49
C TYR A 52 10.27 2.08 -3.02
N GLU A 53 10.46 1.09 -2.13
CA GLU A 53 10.19 1.16 -0.68
C GLU A 53 8.74 1.47 -0.28
N THR A 54 7.85 1.64 -1.25
CA THR A 54 6.51 2.23 -1.03
C THR A 54 5.41 1.51 -1.79
N THR A 55 5.73 0.79 -2.87
CA THR A 55 4.75 0.31 -3.84
C THR A 55 4.70 -1.21 -3.88
N CYS A 56 3.51 -1.79 -3.77
CA CYS A 56 3.33 -3.23 -3.82
C CYS A 56 3.52 -3.76 -5.25
N GLY A 57 4.51 -4.63 -5.48
CA GLY A 57 4.75 -5.21 -6.81
C GLY A 57 3.66 -6.15 -7.35
N PHE A 58 2.69 -6.55 -6.51
CA PHE A 58 1.56 -7.39 -6.96
C PHE A 58 0.34 -6.58 -7.40
N CYS A 59 0.08 -5.42 -6.80
CA CYS A 59 -1.13 -4.64 -7.07
C CYS A 59 -0.90 -3.20 -7.51
N GLY A 60 0.34 -2.69 -7.42
CA GLY A 60 0.69 -1.31 -7.77
C GLY A 60 0.24 -0.25 -6.76
N CYS A 61 -0.45 -0.60 -5.67
CA CYS A 61 -0.83 0.36 -4.65
C CYS A 61 0.36 0.76 -3.77
N PHE A 62 0.33 1.99 -3.24
CA PHE A 62 1.16 2.34 -2.09
C PHE A 62 0.79 1.45 -0.89
N VAL A 63 1.80 0.82 -0.30
CA VAL A 63 1.60 -0.13 0.80
C VAL A 63 1.02 0.57 2.03
N ALA A 64 1.43 1.81 2.28
CA ALA A 64 0.89 2.68 3.34
C ALA A 64 -0.62 2.91 3.20
N PHE A 65 -1.10 3.21 1.99
CA PHE A 65 -2.53 3.34 1.76
C PHE A 65 -3.27 2.01 1.96
N ARG A 66 -2.85 0.97 1.24
CA ARG A 66 -3.56 -0.32 1.23
C ARG A 66 -3.58 -0.99 2.61
N ALA A 67 -2.48 -0.88 3.37
CA ALA A 67 -2.37 -1.48 4.69
C ALA A 67 -3.30 -0.81 5.72
N LYS A 68 -3.68 0.46 5.52
CA LYS A 68 -4.60 1.17 6.43
C LYS A 68 -6.07 0.79 6.21
N LEU A 69 -6.44 0.31 5.01
CA LEU A 69 -7.81 -0.07 4.70
C LEU A 69 -8.23 -1.39 5.39
N ALA A 70 -9.33 -1.38 6.13
CA ALA A 70 -9.77 -2.53 6.92
C ALA A 70 -10.36 -3.67 6.09
N ASP A 71 -10.98 -3.34 4.95
CA ASP A 71 -11.60 -4.29 4.02
C ASP A 71 -10.58 -4.98 3.09
N LYS A 72 -9.33 -4.48 3.04
CA LYS A 72 -8.26 -5.04 2.22
C LYS A 72 -7.45 -6.11 2.94
N GLU A 73 -6.81 -6.93 2.12
CA GLU A 73 -5.81 -7.91 2.50
C GLU A 73 -4.60 -7.83 1.56
N CYS A 74 -3.51 -8.50 1.95
CA CYS A 74 -2.33 -8.64 1.11
C CYS A 74 -2.72 -9.22 -0.28
N PRO A 75 -2.30 -8.61 -1.39
CA PRO A 75 -2.66 -9.06 -2.74
C PRO A 75 -1.79 -10.21 -3.25
N SER A 76 -0.85 -10.74 -2.44
CA SER A 76 -0.04 -11.88 -2.86
C SER A 76 -0.94 -13.09 -3.19
N PRO A 77 -0.77 -13.74 -4.35
CA PRO A 77 -1.64 -14.82 -4.80
C PRO A 77 -1.50 -16.10 -3.96
N GLU A 78 -0.29 -16.40 -3.49
CA GLU A 78 0.01 -17.66 -2.80
C GLU A 78 0.21 -17.47 -1.30
N ASN A 79 0.90 -16.42 -0.88
CA ASN A 79 1.31 -16.22 0.51
C ASN A 79 0.95 -14.82 0.99
N LYS A 80 -0.35 -14.62 1.28
CA LYS A 80 -0.84 -13.39 1.88
C LYS A 80 -0.12 -13.14 3.21
N ARG A 81 0.54 -11.99 3.32
CA ARG A 81 1.31 -11.61 4.52
C ARG A 81 0.43 -11.08 5.65
N TRP A 82 -0.76 -10.60 5.32
CA TRP A 82 -1.73 -10.07 6.25
C TRP A 82 -3.13 -10.15 5.65
N TYR A 83 -4.15 -10.15 6.51
CA TYR A 83 -5.55 -10.38 6.14
C TYR A 83 -6.42 -9.18 6.51
N LYS A 84 -7.59 -9.09 5.85
CA LYS A 84 -8.63 -8.11 6.19
C LYS A 84 -9.13 -8.30 7.61
N LYS A 85 -9.51 -7.21 8.27
CA LYS A 85 -10.14 -7.32 9.59
C LYS A 85 -11.47 -8.05 9.39
N LYS A 86 -11.71 -9.13 10.13
CA LYS A 86 -13.05 -9.73 10.16
C LYS A 86 -13.98 -8.69 10.77
N GLY A 87 -15.03 -8.32 10.06
CA GLY A 87 -16.01 -7.37 10.55
C GLY A 87 -16.51 -7.80 11.92
N VAL A 88 -16.42 -6.91 12.91
CA VAL A 88 -17.40 -6.93 13.98
C VAL A 88 -18.70 -6.54 13.29
N THR A 89 -19.66 -7.46 13.31
CA THR A 89 -21.05 -7.22 12.90
C THR A 89 -21.62 -5.98 13.56
#